data_AF-A0A1C7MBP7-F1
#
_entry.id   AF-A0A1C7MBP7-F1
#
_cell.length_a   1.000
_cell.length_b   1.000
_cell.length_c   1.000
_cell.angle_alpha   90.00
_cell.angle_beta   90.00
_cell.angle_gamma   90.00
#
_symmetry.space_group_name_H-M   'P 1'
#
loop_
_entity.id
_entity.type
_entity.pdbx_description
1 polymer ?
#
loop_
_entity_poly.entity_id
_entity_poly.type
_entity_poly.pdbx_seq_one_letter_code
_entity_poly.pdbx_strand_id
1 'polypeptide(L)'
;MELWVEGTRKLVKMLPQDVQDVLKKDEADGTTDSQEYLDATQCFYNKHVCSINPWPKHLLESFAAVEADPTVYHTMFGHNEFNCTGTLRTWSCIDKLHNITSPTLFAQCDNCLLLEYSGAWINGPD
;
A
#
# COMPACT_ATOMS: atom_id res chain seq x y z
N MET A 1 10.33 1.16 3.32
CA MET A 1 9.32 0.30 2.68
C MET A 1 9.18 -1.03 3.40
N GLU A 2 10.12 -1.45 4.24
CA GLU A 2 9.94 -2.63 5.10
C GLU A 2 8.69 -2.55 6.00
N LEU A 3 8.52 -1.48 6.79
CA LEU A 3 7.30 -1.28 7.60
C LEU A 3 6.02 -1.20 6.77
N TRP A 4 6.12 -0.65 5.55
CA TRP A 4 4.99 -0.58 4.63
C TRP A 4 4.57 -1.99 4.20
N VAL A 5 5.51 -2.82 3.74
CA VAL A 5 5.25 -4.20 3.32
C VAL A 5 4.74 -5.04 4.49
N GLU A 6 5.32 -4.90 5.68
CA GLU A 6 4.79 -5.58 6.88
C GLU A 6 3.32 -5.19 7.13
N GLY A 7 3.01 -3.91 6.96
CA GLY A 7 1.67 -3.37 7.14
C GLY A 7 0.66 -3.89 6.15
N THR A 8 0.96 -3.75 4.86
CA THR A 8 0.05 -4.19 3.81
C THR A 8 -0.11 -5.71 3.81
N ARG A 9 0.89 -6.48 4.25
CA ARG A 9 0.74 -7.94 4.45
C ARG A 9 -0.16 -8.31 5.62
N LYS A 10 -0.23 -7.50 6.68
CA LYS A 10 -1.25 -7.66 7.74
C LYS A 10 -2.65 -7.36 7.20
N LEU A 11 -2.80 -6.35 6.34
CA LEU A 11 -4.07 -6.02 5.70
C LEU A 11 -4.54 -7.12 4.72
N VAL A 12 -3.62 -7.71 3.93
CA VAL A 12 -3.94 -8.87 3.07
C VAL A 12 -4.54 -10.02 3.89
N LYS A 13 -4.04 -10.28 5.11
CA LYS A 13 -4.59 -11.30 6.01
C LYS A 13 -6.01 -11.03 6.50
N MET A 14 -6.53 -9.82 6.31
CA MET A 14 -7.90 -9.45 6.64
C MET A 14 -8.88 -9.68 5.48
N LEU A 15 -8.41 -10.17 4.32
CA LEU A 15 -9.25 -10.54 3.18
C LEU A 15 -9.80 -11.97 3.33
N PRO A 16 -10.82 -12.36 2.55
CA PRO A 16 -11.24 -13.76 2.45
C PRO A 16 -10.08 -14.71 2.11
N GLN A 17 -10.12 -15.94 2.63
CA GLN A 17 -9.00 -16.88 2.50
C GLN A 17 -8.69 -17.25 1.04
N ASP A 18 -9.73 -17.42 0.22
CA ASP A 18 -9.63 -17.66 -1.22
C ASP A 18 -8.89 -16.52 -1.94
N VAL A 19 -9.18 -15.26 -1.58
CA VAL A 19 -8.48 -14.08 -2.11
C VAL A 19 -7.01 -14.09 -1.68
N GLN A 20 -6.71 -14.42 -0.42
CA GLN A 20 -5.34 -14.51 0.07
C GLN A 20 -4.54 -15.60 -0.66
N ASP A 21 -5.16 -16.75 -0.89
CA ASP A 21 -4.52 -17.90 -1.54
C ASP A 21 -4.16 -17.59 -3.00
N VAL A 22 -5.06 -16.90 -3.74
CA VAL A 22 -4.80 -16.40 -5.09
C VAL A 22 -3.63 -15.43 -5.11
N LEU A 23 -3.65 -14.39 -4.25
CA LEU A 23 -2.56 -13.41 -4.19
C LEU A 23 -1.21 -14.07 -3.91
N LYS A 24 -1.17 -15.01 -2.95
CA LYS A 24 0.06 -15.69 -2.57
C LYS A 24 0.60 -16.60 -3.68
N LYS A 25 -0.29 -17.36 -4.33
CA LYS A 25 0.08 -18.28 -5.42
C LYS A 25 0.67 -17.51 -6.60
N ASP A 26 -0.05 -16.50 -7.08
CA ASP A 26 0.34 -15.77 -8.28
C ASP A 26 1.58 -14.90 -8.07
N GLU A 27 1.82 -14.43 -6.84
CA GLU A 27 3.10 -13.81 -6.47
C GLU A 27 4.28 -14.79 -6.49
N ALA A 28 4.06 -16.03 -6.02
CA ALA A 28 5.10 -17.06 -6.02
C ALA A 28 5.42 -17.56 -7.43
N ASP A 29 4.39 -17.67 -8.26
CA ASP A 29 4.48 -18.15 -9.65
C ASP A 29 4.91 -17.03 -10.62
N GLY A 30 4.89 -15.77 -10.16
CA GLY A 30 5.23 -14.60 -10.98
C GLY A 30 4.15 -14.22 -12.00
N THR A 31 2.91 -14.67 -11.80
CA THR A 31 1.75 -14.45 -12.69
C THR A 31 0.89 -13.28 -12.20
N THR A 32 1.52 -12.19 -11.79
CA THR A 32 0.83 -11.01 -11.21
C THR A 32 0.06 -10.16 -12.23
N ASP A 33 0.04 -10.59 -13.50
CA ASP A 33 -0.75 -10.03 -14.59
C ASP A 33 -2.01 -10.87 -14.89
N SER A 34 -2.24 -11.96 -14.15
CA SER A 34 -3.42 -12.80 -14.31
C SER A 34 -4.70 -12.05 -13.90
N GLN A 35 -5.82 -12.36 -14.56
CA GLN A 35 -7.12 -11.78 -14.18
C GLN A 35 -7.51 -12.13 -12.74
N GLU A 36 -7.18 -13.35 -12.28
CA GLU A 36 -7.43 -13.79 -10.90
C GLU A 36 -6.68 -12.92 -9.89
N TYR A 37 -5.41 -12.59 -10.18
CA TYR A 37 -4.60 -11.71 -9.33
C TYR A 37 -5.11 -10.28 -9.33
N LEU A 38 -5.53 -9.76 -10.49
CA LEU A 38 -6.11 -8.42 -10.61
C LEU A 38 -7.43 -8.31 -9.84
N ASP A 39 -8.30 -9.30 -9.95
CA ASP A 39 -9.57 -9.36 -9.22
C ASP A 39 -9.34 -9.45 -7.70
N ALA A 40 -8.38 -10.28 -7.27
CA ALA A 40 -7.99 -10.40 -5.87
C ALA A 40 -7.36 -9.10 -5.33
N THR A 41 -6.56 -8.41 -6.15
CA THR A 41 -6.00 -7.08 -5.83
C THR A 41 -7.12 -6.04 -5.71
N GLN A 42 -8.16 -6.11 -6.54
CA GLN A 42 -9.31 -5.21 -6.46
C GLN A 42 -10.08 -5.39 -5.14
N CYS A 43 -10.18 -6.61 -4.61
CA CYS A 43 -10.74 -6.84 -3.26
C CYS A 43 -9.94 -6.10 -2.18
N PHE A 44 -8.60 -6.11 -2.28
CA PHE A 44 -7.74 -5.35 -1.38
C PHE A 44 -8.00 -3.83 -1.52
N TYR A 45 -8.05 -3.30 -2.74
CA TYR A 45 -8.27 -1.88 -2.98
C TYR A 45 -9.63 -1.38 -2.49
N ASN A 46 -10.70 -2.13 -2.75
CA ASN A 46 -12.04 -1.80 -2.31
C ASN A 46 -12.17 -1.75 -0.77
N LYS A 47 -11.33 -2.51 -0.06
CA LYS A 47 -11.36 -2.57 1.41
C LYS A 47 -10.42 -1.55 2.07
N HIS A 48 -9.22 -1.37 1.51
CA HIS A 48 -8.11 -0.68 2.19
C HIS A 48 -7.61 0.59 1.50
N VAL A 49 -7.95 0.81 0.23
CA VAL A 49 -7.60 2.03 -0.52
C VAL A 49 -8.78 2.99 -0.56
N CYS A 50 -9.93 2.52 -1.05
CA CYS A 50 -11.14 3.32 -1.13
C CYS A 50 -12.39 2.45 -0.99
N SER A 51 -13.15 2.69 0.08
CA SER A 51 -14.41 1.98 0.37
C SER A 51 -15.64 2.66 -0.23
N ILE A 52 -15.50 3.81 -0.90
CA ILE A 52 -16.60 4.54 -1.53
C ILE A 52 -16.96 3.83 -2.83
N ASN A 53 -18.23 3.46 -3.05
CA ASN A 53 -18.68 2.82 -4.29
C ASN A 53 -19.82 3.63 -4.95
N PRO A 54 -19.68 4.11 -6.20
CA PRO A 54 -18.52 3.97 -7.09
C PRO A 54 -17.31 4.79 -6.62
N TRP A 55 -16.11 4.35 -7.02
CA TRP A 55 -14.87 5.09 -6.74
C TRP A 55 -14.94 6.53 -7.26
N PRO A 56 -14.40 7.52 -6.50
CA PRO A 56 -14.38 8.90 -6.95
C PRO A 56 -13.67 9.07 -8.30
N LYS A 57 -14.18 9.94 -9.17
CA LYS A 57 -13.64 10.18 -10.50
C LYS A 57 -12.13 10.44 -10.51
N HIS A 58 -11.63 11.27 -9.61
CA HIS A 58 -10.20 11.60 -9.54
C HIS A 58 -9.32 10.42 -9.12
N LEU A 59 -9.87 9.48 -8.35
CA LEU A 59 -9.16 8.24 -8.02
C LEU A 59 -9.00 7.37 -9.27
N LEU A 60 -10.09 7.20 -10.04
CA LEU A 60 -10.08 6.46 -11.31
C LEU A 60 -9.13 7.10 -12.33
N GLU A 61 -9.12 8.43 -12.45
CA GLU A 61 -8.18 9.15 -13.31
C GLU A 61 -6.71 8.89 -12.92
N SER A 62 -6.44 8.77 -11.62
CA SER A 62 -5.09 8.48 -11.11
C SER A 62 -4.64 7.05 -11.45
N PHE A 63 -5.53 6.05 -11.27
CA PHE A 63 -5.25 4.67 -11.70
C PHE A 63 -5.06 4.58 -13.22
N ALA A 64 -5.93 5.23 -14.00
CA ALA A 64 -5.80 5.25 -15.46
C ALA A 64 -4.48 5.89 -15.93
N ALA A 65 -3.97 6.90 -15.22
CA ALA A 65 -2.67 7.50 -15.53
C ALA A 65 -1.52 6.53 -15.27
N VAL A 66 -1.58 5.74 -14.17
CA VAL A 66 -0.59 4.69 -13.89
C VAL A 66 -0.65 3.57 -14.92
N GLU A 67 -1.85 3.15 -15.33
CA GLU A 67 -2.00 2.12 -16.37
C GLU A 67 -1.51 2.59 -17.75
N ALA A 68 -1.72 3.86 -18.10
CA ALA A 68 -1.28 4.43 -19.37
C ALA A 68 0.25 4.49 -19.49
N ASP A 69 0.96 4.74 -18.38
CA ASP A 69 2.41 4.67 -18.30
C ASP A 69 2.87 4.20 -16.91
N PRO A 70 3.08 2.89 -16.72
CA PRO A 70 3.45 2.34 -15.42
C PRO A 70 4.94 2.48 -15.11
N THR A 71 5.74 3.10 -15.98
CA THR A 71 7.21 3.11 -15.90
C THR A 71 7.70 3.51 -14.52
N VAL A 72 7.19 4.61 -13.97
CA VAL A 72 7.62 5.11 -12.66
C VAL A 72 7.13 4.19 -11.54
N TYR A 73 5.85 3.83 -11.53
CA TYR A 73 5.25 3.03 -10.45
C TYR A 73 5.89 1.63 -10.37
N HIS A 74 6.01 0.92 -11.50
CA HIS A 74 6.63 -0.40 -11.55
C HIS A 74 8.14 -0.35 -11.20
N THR A 75 8.86 0.66 -11.68
CA THR A 75 10.31 0.76 -11.42
C THR A 75 10.60 1.11 -9.97
N MET A 76 9.88 2.09 -9.40
CA MET A 76 10.18 2.59 -8.07
C MET A 76 9.53 1.75 -6.98
N PHE A 77 8.27 1.36 -7.18
CA PHE A 77 7.47 0.73 -6.15
C PHE A 77 7.30 -0.77 -6.41
N GLY A 78 6.65 -1.15 -7.51
CA GLY A 78 6.29 -2.53 -7.84
C GLY A 78 4.94 -2.59 -8.55
N HIS A 79 4.31 -3.77 -8.57
CA HIS A 79 3.05 -3.99 -9.30
C HIS A 79 1.81 -3.51 -8.54
N ASN A 80 1.82 -3.56 -7.21
CA ASN A 80 0.71 -3.11 -6.36
C ASN A 80 1.17 -2.84 -4.92
N GLU A 81 0.26 -2.28 -4.12
CA GLU A 81 0.49 -1.75 -2.76
C GLU A 81 1.13 -2.73 -1.75
N PHE A 82 0.99 -4.04 -1.94
CA PHE A 82 1.57 -5.06 -1.05
C PHE A 82 2.74 -5.84 -1.67
N ASN A 83 3.07 -5.56 -2.94
CA ASN A 83 4.16 -6.20 -3.68
C ASN A 83 5.22 -5.17 -4.10
N CYS A 84 5.95 -4.62 -3.10
CA CYS A 84 6.99 -3.62 -3.32
C CYS A 84 8.33 -4.27 -3.73
N THR A 85 8.55 -4.42 -5.03
CA THR A 85 9.74 -5.05 -5.64
C THR A 85 10.72 -4.07 -6.28
N GLY A 86 10.34 -2.80 -6.37
CA GLY A 86 11.10 -1.76 -7.07
C GLY A 86 12.33 -1.23 -6.32
N THR A 87 12.83 -0.09 -6.78
CA THR A 87 14.02 0.57 -6.20
C THR A 87 13.78 1.10 -4.78
N LEU A 88 12.54 1.39 -4.39
CA LEU A 88 12.19 1.87 -3.05
C LEU A 88 12.13 0.77 -1.99
N ARG A 89 12.25 -0.52 -2.33
CA ARG A 89 12.04 -1.65 -1.39
C ARG A 89 12.81 -1.54 -0.06
N THR A 90 13.99 -0.89 -0.05
CA THR A 90 14.81 -0.67 1.16
C THR A 90 14.77 0.77 1.69
N TRP A 91 14.06 1.69 1.02
CA TRP A 91 14.03 3.10 1.40
C TRP A 91 13.39 3.30 2.77
N SER A 92 13.95 4.17 3.61
CA SER A 92 13.36 4.60 4.87
C SER A 92 13.73 6.05 5.14
N CYS A 93 12.85 6.78 5.81
CA CYS A 93 13.11 8.12 6.33
C CYS A 93 13.00 8.22 7.86
N ILE A 94 12.77 7.10 8.56
CA ILE A 94 12.53 7.05 10.01
C ILE A 94 13.68 7.72 10.78
N ASP A 95 14.92 7.42 10.38
CA ASP A 95 16.14 7.99 10.93
C ASP A 95 16.24 9.51 10.73
N LYS A 96 15.47 10.10 9.82
CA LYS A 96 15.47 11.53 9.50
C LYS A 96 14.27 12.30 10.06
N LEU A 97 13.23 11.61 10.53
CA LEU A 97 11.98 12.24 10.99
C LEU A 97 12.22 13.24 12.13
N HIS A 98 13.21 12.99 13.00
CA HIS A 98 13.57 13.89 14.10
C HIS A 98 14.06 15.28 13.65
N ASN A 99 14.39 15.46 12.37
CA ASN A 99 14.78 16.76 11.81
C ASN A 99 13.58 17.65 11.44
N ILE A 100 12.35 17.13 11.50
CA ILE A 100 11.14 17.90 11.20
C ILE A 100 10.83 18.79 12.42
N THR A 101 11.03 20.09 12.28
CA THR A 101 10.77 21.08 13.36
C THR A 101 9.43 21.80 13.21
N SER A 102 8.78 21.66 12.06
CA SER A 102 7.48 22.27 11.79
C SER A 102 6.36 21.49 12.48
N PRO A 103 5.30 22.16 12.98
CA PRO A 103 4.11 21.47 13.47
C PRO A 103 3.58 20.48 12.43
N THR A 104 3.44 19.22 12.82
CA THR A 104 3.10 18.11 11.91
C THR A 104 1.86 17.41 12.41
N LEU A 105 0.83 17.32 11.55
CA LEU A 105 -0.37 16.52 11.80
C LEU A 105 -0.16 15.12 11.23
N PHE A 106 -0.35 14.10 12.08
CA PHE A 106 -0.45 12.71 11.65
C PHE A 106 -1.93 12.30 11.62
N ALA A 107 -2.41 11.84 10.47
CA ALA A 107 -3.78 11.39 10.27
C ALA A 107 -3.80 9.97 9.70
N GLN A 108 -4.66 9.14 10.28
CA GLN A 108 -4.79 7.72 9.93
C GLN A 108 -6.24 7.27 10.10
N CYS A 109 -6.63 6.19 9.41
CA CYS A 109 -7.86 5.46 9.64
C CYS A 109 -7.58 3.98 9.93
N ASP A 110 -8.40 3.33 10.76
CA ASP A 110 -8.20 1.96 11.29
C ASP A 110 -8.14 0.86 10.21
N ASN A 111 -8.53 1.18 8.97
CA ASN A 111 -8.58 0.22 7.86
C ASN A 111 -7.86 0.70 6.59
N CYS A 112 -7.07 1.77 6.69
CA CYS A 112 -6.29 2.37 5.60
C CYS A 112 -4.94 1.65 5.40
N LEU A 113 -4.27 1.88 4.26
CA LEU A 113 -2.96 1.30 3.87
C LEU A 113 -1.79 1.45 4.87
N LEU A 114 -1.96 2.19 5.97
CA LEU A 114 -0.94 2.43 6.99
C LEU A 114 -1.28 1.66 8.27
N LEU A 115 -0.27 1.03 8.87
CA LEU A 115 -0.38 0.27 10.12
C LEU A 115 -0.81 1.12 11.31
N GLU A 116 -1.65 0.58 12.19
CA GLU A 116 -1.77 1.07 13.56
C GLU A 116 -0.37 1.17 14.18
N TYR A 117 0.10 2.40 14.39
CA TYR A 117 1.33 2.66 15.12
C TYR A 117 0.95 3.13 16.52
N SER A 118 1.02 2.22 17.48
CA SER A 118 0.77 2.50 18.90
C SER A 118 1.96 3.22 19.55
N GLY A 119 2.09 4.50 19.23
CA GLY A 119 2.73 5.48 20.11
C GLY A 119 4.21 5.78 19.92
N ALA A 120 4.55 6.99 20.37
CA ALA A 120 5.89 7.56 20.61
C ALA A 120 6.68 8.13 19.41
N TRP A 121 6.18 9.20 18.78
CA TRP A 121 7.07 10.10 18.00
C TRP A 121 6.84 11.60 18.18
N ILE A 122 5.84 12.04 18.95
CA ILE A 122 5.62 13.48 19.18
C ILE A 122 5.54 13.76 20.69
N ASN A 123 6.60 13.41 21.41
CA ASN A 123 6.94 14.16 22.62
C ASN A 123 7.95 15.21 22.17
N GLY A 124 7.47 16.45 21.94
CA GLY A 124 8.36 17.60 21.85
C GLY A 124 9.14 17.75 23.16
N PRO A 125 10.34 18.34 23.13
CA PRO A 125 11.06 18.63 24.36
C PRO A 125 10.26 19.64 25.19
N ASP A 126 10.11 19.36 26.48
CA ASP A 126 9.64 20.30 27.51
C ASP A 126 10.49 21.59 27.55
#